data_AF-A0A1E4G067-F1
#
_entry.id   AF-A0A1E4G067-F1
#
_cell.length_a   1.000
_cell.length_b   1.000
_cell.length_c   1.000
_cell.angle_alpha   90.00
_cell.angle_beta   90.00
_cell.angle_gamma   90.00
#
_symmetry.space_group_name_H-M   'P 1'
#
loop_
_entity.id
_entity.type
_entity.pdbx_description
1 polymer ?
#
loop_
_entity_poly.entity_id
_entity_poly.type
_entity_poly.pdbx_seq_one_letter_code
_entity_poly.pdbx_strand_id
1 'polypeptide(L)'
;MTIPVEDRAMLERMERARQQTERHIEIIEDQIAARAERITITAHAGARQFGRGTHRWRRADLRAFHNAIAALHFARRTEIDALSRKLARQAGAIAAFRAARRFRSQAKEIAP
;
A
#
# COMPACT_ATOMS: atom_id res chain seq x y z
N MET A 1 16.87 3.06 -31.46
CA MET A 1 15.70 2.16 -31.50
C MET A 1 14.53 2.77 -30.74
N THR A 2 13.46 3.19 -31.41
CA THR A 2 12.22 3.65 -30.79
C THR A 2 11.41 2.42 -30.38
N ILE A 3 11.09 2.31 -29.08
CA ILE A 3 10.08 1.36 -28.61
C ILE A 3 8.76 1.75 -29.31
N PRO A 4 8.09 0.84 -30.05
CA PRO A 4 6.79 1.10 -30.66
C PRO A 4 5.83 1.81 -29.68
N VAL A 5 5.17 2.87 -30.15
CA VAL A 5 4.34 3.76 -29.32
C VAL A 5 3.24 2.99 -28.57
N GLU A 6 2.62 2.02 -29.24
CA GLU A 6 1.57 1.15 -28.68
C GLU A 6 2.05 0.39 -27.45
N ASP A 7 3.26 -0.14 -27.52
CA ASP A 7 3.81 -0.91 -26.44
C ASP A 7 4.39 -0.03 -25.30
N ARG A 8 4.78 1.23 -25.59
CA ARG A 8 5.05 2.23 -24.54
C ARG A 8 3.77 2.55 -23.78
N ALA A 9 2.69 2.82 -24.51
CA ALA A 9 1.38 3.09 -23.93
C ALA A 9 0.88 1.90 -23.09
N MET A 10 1.11 0.66 -23.53
CA MET A 10 0.79 -0.54 -22.75
C MET A 10 1.60 -0.60 -21.45
N LEU A 11 2.91 -0.40 -21.52
CA LEU A 11 3.77 -0.40 -20.34
C LEU A 11 3.35 0.67 -19.33
N GLU A 12 3.08 1.89 -19.78
CA GLU A 12 2.60 2.98 -18.93
C GLU A 12 1.28 2.63 -18.23
N ARG A 13 0.34 1.97 -18.92
CA ARG A 13 -0.92 1.51 -18.32
C ARG A 13 -0.68 0.47 -17.23
N MET A 14 0.22 -0.49 -17.47
CA MET A 14 0.58 -1.51 -16.48
C MET A 14 1.24 -0.87 -15.24
N GLU A 15 2.15 0.08 -15.46
CA GLU A 15 2.82 0.81 -14.38
C GLU A 15 1.86 1.70 -13.59
N ARG A 16 0.90 2.35 -14.25
CA ARG A 16 -0.17 3.09 -13.56
C ARG A 16 -1.07 2.17 -12.72
N ALA A 17 -1.47 1.02 -13.25
CA ALA A 17 -2.27 0.05 -12.51
C ALA A 17 -1.54 -0.50 -11.27
N ARG A 18 -0.21 -0.64 -11.36
CA ARG A 18 0.67 -1.00 -10.24
C ARG A 18 0.68 0.10 -9.18
N GLN A 19 0.98 1.34 -9.57
CA GLN A 19 0.99 2.51 -8.69
C GLN A 19 -0.35 2.73 -7.99
N GLN A 20 -1.46 2.53 -8.70
CA GLN A 20 -2.80 2.62 -8.10
C GLN A 20 -3.01 1.56 -7.00
N THR A 21 -2.45 0.36 -7.17
CA THR A 21 -2.55 -0.70 -6.16
C THR A 21 -1.67 -0.40 -4.95
N GLU A 22 -0.46 0.13 -5.16
CA GLU A 22 0.42 0.63 -4.07
C GLU A 22 -0.27 1.74 -3.28
N ARG A 23 -0.80 2.74 -3.99
CA ARG A 23 -1.53 3.85 -3.36
C ARG A 23 -2.73 3.37 -2.57
N HIS A 24 -3.41 2.31 -3.01
CA HIS A 24 -4.52 1.76 -2.25
C HIS A 24 -4.06 1.16 -0.92
N ILE A 25 -2.93 0.46 -0.90
CA ILE A 25 -2.34 -0.05 0.34
C ILE A 25 -1.96 1.13 1.26
N GLU A 26 -1.28 2.15 0.74
CA GLU A 26 -0.92 3.35 1.51
C GLU A 26 -2.14 4.01 2.17
N ILE A 27 -3.24 4.17 1.41
CA ILE A 27 -4.48 4.74 1.93
C ILE A 27 -5.06 3.87 3.06
N ILE A 28 -4.98 2.55 2.96
CA ILE A 28 -5.45 1.65 4.02
C ILE A 28 -4.60 1.83 5.28
N GLU A 29 -3.28 1.91 5.15
CA GLU A 29 -2.37 2.13 6.29
C GLU A 29 -2.62 3.48 6.97
N ASP A 30 -2.78 4.54 6.19
CA ASP A 30 -3.10 5.89 6.70
C ASP A 30 -4.46 5.89 7.42
N GLN A 31 -5.46 5.18 6.89
CA GLN A 31 -6.76 5.02 7.54
C GLN A 31 -6.67 4.25 8.86
N ILE A 32 -5.85 3.20 8.92
CA ILE A 32 -5.61 2.43 10.14
C ILE A 32 -5.00 3.35 11.20
N ALA A 33 -3.96 4.10 10.85
CA ALA A 33 -3.28 5.03 11.75
C ALA A 33 -4.22 6.12 12.28
N ALA A 34 -4.93 6.81 11.38
CA ALA A 34 -5.87 7.87 11.75
C ALA A 34 -7.02 7.36 12.63
N ARG A 35 -7.49 6.13 12.38
CA ARG A 35 -8.57 5.53 13.19
C ARG A 35 -8.08 5.08 14.56
N ALA A 36 -6.87 4.52 14.65
CA ALA A 36 -6.25 4.18 15.94
C ALA A 36 -6.01 5.43 16.80
N GLU A 37 -5.56 6.53 16.19
CA GLU A 37 -5.40 7.80 16.87
C GLU A 37 -6.73 8.31 17.44
N ARG A 38 -7.79 8.32 16.63
CA ARG A 38 -9.15 8.70 17.09
C ARG A 38 -9.63 7.87 18.26
N ILE A 39 -9.50 6.54 18.20
CA ILE A 39 -9.89 5.63 19.29
C ILE A 39 -9.14 6.00 20.58
N THR A 40 -7.84 6.27 20.47
CA THR A 40 -6.99 6.62 21.62
C THR A 40 -7.38 7.97 22.22
N ILE A 41 -7.62 8.98 21.38
CA ILE A 41 -8.05 10.31 21.83
C ILE A 41 -9.41 10.23 22.53
N THR A 42 -10.37 9.49 22.00
CA THR A 42 -11.69 9.33 22.65
C THR A 42 -11.58 8.61 23.98
N ALA A 43 -10.78 7.53 24.07
CA ALA A 43 -10.51 6.85 25.33
C ALA A 43 -9.83 7.79 26.35
N HIS A 44 -8.90 8.62 25.89
CA HIS A 44 -8.22 9.61 26.73
C HIS A 44 -9.17 10.72 27.24
N ALA A 45 -10.07 11.22 26.38
CA ALA A 45 -11.08 12.21 26.76
C ALA A 45 -12.03 11.64 27.84
N GLY A 46 -12.46 10.39 27.68
CA GLY A 46 -13.25 9.66 28.67
C GLY A 46 -12.53 9.44 30.00
N ALA A 47 -11.20 9.36 30.01
CA ALA A 47 -10.42 9.25 31.26
C ALA A 47 -10.28 10.59 32.00
N ARG A 48 -10.30 11.74 31.30
CA ARG A 48 -10.18 13.08 31.91
C ARG A 48 -11.46 13.54 32.62
N GLN A 49 -12.62 13.20 32.09
CA GLN A 49 -13.90 13.47 32.76
C GLN A 49 -13.99 12.81 34.15
N PHE A 50 -13.23 11.74 34.39
CA PHE A 50 -13.19 11.02 35.66
C PHE A 50 -11.89 11.21 36.48
N GLY A 51 -10.89 11.95 35.99
CA GLY A 51 -9.59 12.08 36.65
C GLY A 51 -8.88 13.41 36.39
N ARG A 52 -8.53 14.14 37.46
CA ARG A 52 -7.72 15.37 37.39
C ARG A 52 -6.29 15.04 36.97
N GLY A 53 -5.83 15.53 35.82
CA GLY A 53 -4.41 15.87 35.63
C GLY A 53 -3.70 15.35 34.39
N THR A 54 -3.10 16.32 33.69
CA THR A 54 -1.95 16.26 32.75
C THR A 54 -2.20 16.00 31.26
N HIS A 55 -1.57 16.85 30.46
CA HIS A 55 -1.80 17.11 29.04
C HIS A 55 -0.92 16.25 28.10
N ARG A 56 -0.22 15.24 28.63
CA ARG A 56 0.79 14.45 27.92
C ARG A 56 0.31 13.02 27.68
N TRP A 57 0.55 12.49 26.48
CA TRP A 57 0.34 11.06 26.16
C TRP A 57 1.00 10.21 27.24
N ARG A 58 0.20 9.43 27.98
CA ARG A 58 0.66 8.49 29.01
C ARG A 58 1.04 7.17 28.35
N ARG A 59 1.84 6.36 29.04
CA ARG A 59 2.18 4.99 28.59
C ARG A 59 0.94 4.13 28.32
N ALA A 60 -0.15 4.36 29.07
CA ALA A 60 -1.45 3.71 28.84
C ALA A 60 -2.09 4.13 27.50
N ASP A 61 -1.97 5.40 27.11
CA ASP A 61 -2.47 5.91 25.83
C ASP A 61 -1.70 5.28 24.66
N LEU A 62 -0.37 5.17 24.78
CA LEU A 62 0.46 4.51 23.77
C LEU A 62 0.11 3.02 23.62
N ARG A 63 -0.16 2.32 24.74
CA ARG A 63 -0.60 0.92 24.70
C ARG A 63 -1.96 0.77 24.02
N ALA A 64 -2.90 1.65 24.33
CA ALA A 64 -4.22 1.67 23.68
C ALA A 64 -4.10 1.93 22.17
N PHE A 65 -3.24 2.87 21.76
CA PHE A 65 -2.94 3.14 20.36
C PHE A 65 -2.37 1.93 19.64
N HIS A 66 -1.33 1.29 20.17
CA HIS A 66 -0.75 0.08 19.55
C HIS A 66 -1.74 -1.08 19.47
N ASN A 67 -2.57 -1.28 20.51
CA ASN A 67 -3.62 -2.28 20.48
C ASN A 67 -4.66 -1.98 19.39
N ALA A 68 -5.03 -0.70 19.22
CA ALA A 68 -5.96 -0.28 18.17
C ALA A 68 -5.36 -0.50 16.77
N ILE A 69 -4.09 -0.17 16.56
CA ILE A 69 -3.36 -0.47 15.32
C ILE A 69 -3.40 -1.97 15.03
N ALA A 70 -3.03 -2.82 16.01
CA ALA A 70 -2.99 -4.26 15.83
C ALA A 70 -4.38 -4.84 15.47
N ALA A 71 -5.43 -4.38 16.15
CA ALA A 71 -6.80 -4.82 15.88
C ALA A 71 -7.30 -4.39 14.50
N LEU A 72 -7.05 -3.14 14.10
CA LEU A 72 -7.46 -2.60 12.80
C LEU A 72 -6.69 -3.26 11.65
N HIS A 73 -5.38 -3.46 11.82
CA HIS A 73 -4.55 -4.15 10.85
C HIS A 73 -4.96 -5.62 10.72
N PHE A 74 -5.31 -6.29 11.83
CA PHE A 74 -5.86 -7.65 11.78
C PHE A 74 -7.18 -7.70 11.00
N ALA A 75 -8.08 -6.74 11.24
CA ALA A 75 -9.36 -6.66 10.53
C ALA A 75 -9.21 -6.40 9.02
N ARG A 76 -8.16 -5.67 8.61
CA ARG A 76 -7.87 -5.35 7.20
C ARG A 76 -6.87 -6.31 6.53
N ARG A 77 -6.35 -7.29 7.27
CA ARG A 77 -5.26 -8.17 6.81
C ARG A 77 -5.57 -8.86 5.49
N THR A 78 -6.77 -9.42 5.34
CA THR A 78 -7.15 -10.15 4.13
C THR A 78 -7.16 -9.28 2.89
N GLU A 79 -7.57 -8.02 3.03
CA GLU A 79 -7.58 -7.03 1.95
C GLU A 79 -6.16 -6.59 1.59
N ILE A 80 -5.33 -6.26 2.58
CA ILE A 80 -3.92 -5.93 2.38
C ILE A 80 -3.20 -7.10 1.68
N ASP A 81 -3.36 -8.33 2.19
CA ASP A 81 -2.77 -9.52 1.60
C ASP A 81 -3.22 -9.75 0.15
N ALA A 82 -4.50 -9.49 -0.17
CA ALA A 82 -5.01 -9.58 -1.52
C ALA A 82 -4.39 -8.53 -2.47
N LEU A 83 -4.23 -7.30 -1.99
CA LEU A 83 -3.56 -6.21 -2.73
C LEU A 83 -2.07 -6.50 -2.92
N SER A 84 -1.37 -7.01 -1.91
CA SER A 84 0.04 -7.42 -2.01
C SER A 84 0.23 -8.54 -3.04
N ARG A 85 -0.64 -9.56 -3.05
CA ARG A 85 -0.62 -10.60 -4.10
C ARG A 85 -0.93 -10.03 -5.49
N LYS A 86 -1.82 -9.04 -5.60
CA LYS A 86 -2.07 -8.34 -6.87
C LYS A 86 -0.83 -7.58 -7.33
N LEU A 87 -0.14 -6.90 -6.41
CA LEU A 87 1.09 -6.16 -6.71
C LEU A 87 2.19 -7.09 -7.23
N ALA A 88 2.38 -8.25 -6.60
CA ALA A 88 3.33 -9.26 -7.07
C ALA A 88 3.02 -9.74 -8.50
N ARG A 89 1.74 -9.99 -8.80
CA ARG A 89 1.30 -10.36 -10.16
C ARG A 89 1.53 -9.24 -11.18
N GLN A 90 1.26 -7.99 -10.80
CA GLN A 90 1.51 -6.82 -11.67
C GLN A 90 3.01 -6.64 -11.95
N ALA A 91 3.86 -6.78 -10.93
CA ALA A 91 5.31 -6.72 -11.08
C ALA A 91 5.82 -7.84 -12.01
N GLY A 92 5.32 -9.06 -11.83
CA GLY A 92 5.63 -10.20 -12.72
C GLY A 92 5.20 -9.95 -14.17
N ALA A 93 4.00 -9.43 -14.38
CA ALA A 93 3.51 -9.10 -15.72
C ALA A 93 4.35 -8.01 -16.41
N ILE A 94 4.74 -6.96 -15.68
CA ILE A 94 5.62 -5.90 -16.20
C ILE A 94 6.99 -6.47 -16.57
N ALA A 95 7.58 -7.30 -15.71
CA ALA A 95 8.87 -7.93 -15.98
C ALA A 95 8.81 -8.85 -17.22
N ALA A 96 7.78 -9.69 -17.32
CA ALA A 96 7.55 -10.56 -18.47
C ALA A 96 7.36 -9.76 -19.76
N PHE A 97 6.59 -8.66 -19.71
CA PHE A 97 6.40 -7.78 -20.86
C PHE A 97 7.72 -7.17 -21.34
N ARG A 98 8.54 -6.65 -20.42
CA ARG A 98 9.86 -6.08 -20.74
C ARG A 98 10.79 -7.14 -21.34
N ALA A 99 10.80 -8.35 -20.78
CA ALA A 99 11.62 -9.46 -21.27
C ALA A 99 11.22 -9.88 -22.69
N ALA A 100 9.93 -10.14 -22.94
CA ALA A 100 9.40 -10.53 -24.24
C ALA A 100 9.78 -9.52 -25.34
N ARG A 101 9.80 -8.22 -25.00
CA ARG A 101 10.15 -7.16 -25.94
C ARG A 101 11.64 -7.08 -26.21
N ARG A 102 12.48 -7.31 -25.21
CA ARG A 102 13.93 -7.44 -25.39
C ARG A 102 14.28 -8.62 -26.29
N PHE A 103 13.63 -9.77 -26.11
CA PHE A 103 13.81 -10.93 -26.98
C PHE A 103 13.39 -10.62 -28.42
N ARG A 104 12.23 -9.95 -28.61
CA ARG A 104 11.76 -9.54 -29.93
C ARG A 104 12.71 -8.56 -30.63
N SER A 105 13.28 -7.60 -29.90
CA SER A 105 14.23 -6.65 -30.48
C SER A 105 15.53 -7.34 -30.90
N GLN A 106 16.04 -8.29 -30.11
CA GLN A 106 17.23 -9.07 -30.45
C GLN A 106 16.99 -9.99 -31.66
N ALA A 107 15.82 -10.64 -31.75
CA ALA A 107 15.47 -11.47 -32.90
C ALA A 107 15.38 -10.66 -34.21
N LYS A 108 14.93 -9.40 -34.14
CA LYS A 108 14.90 -8.49 -35.30
C LYS A 108 16.30 -8.04 -35.76
N GLU A 109 17.28 -8.05 -34.86
CA GLU A 109 18.66 -7.65 -35.15
C GLU A 109 19.50 -8.77 -35.79
N ILE A 110 19.06 -10.02 -35.64
CA ILE A 110 19.76 -11.23 -36.12
C ILE A 110 19.19 -11.72 -37.48
N ALA A 111 18.00 -11.28 -37.88
CA ALA A 111 17.40 -11.62 -39.17
C ALA A 111 17.98 -10.74 -40.30
N PRO A 112 18.40 -11.32 -41.45
CA PRO A 112 19.00 -10.58 -42.57
C PRO A 112 18.03 -9.65 -43.31
#